data_AF-A0A0B1S5L3-F1
#
_entry.id   AF-A0A0B1S5L3-F1
#
_cell.length_a   1.000
_cell.length_b   1.000
_cell.length_c   1.000
_cell.angle_alpha   90.00
_cell.angle_beta   90.00
_cell.angle_gamma   90.00
#
_symmetry.space_group_name_H-M   'P 1'
#
loop_
_entity.id
_entity.type
_entity.pdbx_description
1 polymer ?
#
loop_
_entity_poly.entity_id
_entity_poly.type
_entity_poly.pdbx_seq_one_letter_code
_entity_poly.pdbx_strand_id
1 'polypeptide(L)'
;MPHIRRLSAEQATAIEEQHYVQYTSLLGTYAGSIRDEKVTRERNPLMFAIAAEELGNFMKRHTRQDPTADPSKLKEFDMLVGIIRSTVKGVLDI
;
A
#
# COMPACT_ATOMS: atom_id res chain seq x y z
N MET A 1 3.16 23.16 -6.39
CA MET A 1 2.92 21.70 -6.43
C MET A 1 2.89 20.96 -5.08
N PRO A 2 3.51 21.40 -3.95
CA PRO A 2 3.49 20.60 -2.72
C PRO A 2 2.11 20.54 -2.04
N HIS A 3 1.27 21.58 -2.21
CA HIS A 3 -0.07 21.62 -1.64
C HIS A 3 -1.03 20.56 -2.22
N ILE A 4 -0.90 20.23 -3.51
CA ILE A 4 -1.72 19.18 -4.15
C ILE A 4 -1.38 17.80 -3.59
N ARG A 5 -0.08 17.51 -3.38
CA ARG A 5 0.39 16.25 -2.79
C ARG A 5 0.02 16.09 -1.32
N ARG A 6 -0.14 17.20 -0.59
CA ARG A 6 -0.53 17.19 0.82
C ARG A 6 -2.02 16.92 0.98
N LEU A 7 -2.85 17.60 0.19
CA LEU A 7 -4.29 17.33 0.10
C LEU A 7 -4.57 15.89 -0.35
N SER A 8 -3.78 15.35 -1.28
CA SER A 8 -3.93 13.95 -1.71
C SER A 8 -3.54 12.95 -0.62
N ALA A 9 -2.60 13.28 0.28
CA ALA A 9 -2.20 12.40 1.37
C ALA A 9 -3.29 12.33 2.45
N GLU A 10 -3.85 13.48 2.84
CA GLU A 10 -4.96 13.55 3.80
C GLU A 10 -6.23 12.87 3.26
N GLN A 11 -6.52 13.04 1.97
CA GLN A 11 -7.62 12.33 1.29
C GLN A 11 -7.36 10.82 1.20
N ALA A 12 -6.12 10.40 0.93
CA ALA A 12 -5.76 8.98 0.92
C ALA A 12 -5.97 8.34 2.29
N THR A 13 -5.55 9.02 3.37
CA THR A 13 -5.81 8.54 4.74
C THR A 13 -7.31 8.45 5.03
N ALA A 14 -8.11 9.44 4.63
CA ALA A 14 -9.56 9.41 4.82
C ALA A 14 -10.21 8.23 4.06
N ILE A 15 -9.77 7.95 2.84
CA ILE A 15 -10.26 6.80 2.05
C ILE A 15 -9.82 5.47 2.68
N GLU A 16 -8.58 5.38 3.15
CA GLU A 16 -8.06 4.20 3.87
C GLU A 16 -8.90 3.89 5.11
N GLU A 17 -9.28 4.91 5.88
CA GLU A 17 -10.09 4.72 7.07
C GLU A 17 -11.55 4.39 6.74
N GLN A 18 -12.14 5.10 5.77
CA GLN A 18 -13.54 4.93 5.39
C GLN A 18 -13.80 3.60 4.67
N HIS A 19 -12.83 3.12 3.89
CA HIS A 19 -12.93 1.93 3.04
C HIS A 19 -11.91 0.86 3.39
N TYR A 20 -11.46 0.80 4.65
CA TYR A 20 -10.36 -0.05 5.12
C TYR A 20 -10.42 -1.49 4.60
N VAL A 21 -11.57 -2.17 4.75
CA VAL A 21 -11.72 -3.57 4.31
C VAL A 21 -11.53 -3.72 2.80
N GLN A 22 -12.10 -2.80 2.01
CA GLN A 22 -12.00 -2.84 0.56
C GLN A 22 -10.59 -2.50 0.09
N TYR A 23 -9.98 -1.48 0.71
CA TYR A 23 -8.64 -1.03 0.38
C TYR A 23 -7.59 -2.11 0.70
N THR A 24 -7.65 -2.71 1.88
CA THR A 24 -6.73 -3.80 2.27
C THR A 24 -6.89 -5.05 1.40
N SER A 25 -8.13 -5.39 1.00
CA SER A 25 -8.39 -6.47 0.05
C SER A 25 -7.78 -6.18 -1.33
N LEU A 26 -7.83 -4.93 -1.78
CA LEU A 26 -7.22 -4.51 -3.04
C LEU A 26 -5.69 -4.61 -2.98
N LEU A 27 -5.07 -4.14 -1.88
CA LEU A 27 -3.62 -4.29 -1.67
C LEU A 27 -3.20 -5.76 -1.65
N GLY A 28 -3.97 -6.63 -0.99
CA GLY A 28 -3.74 -8.08 -1.01
C GLY A 28 -3.82 -8.66 -2.43
N THR A 29 -4.77 -8.19 -3.24
CA THR A 29 -4.91 -8.59 -4.64
C THR A 29 -3.70 -8.16 -5.47
N TYR A 30 -3.22 -6.92 -5.29
CA TYR A 30 -2.01 -6.43 -5.94
C TYR A 30 -0.77 -7.24 -5.55
N ALA A 31 -0.52 -7.41 -4.26
CA ALA A 31 0.63 -8.16 -3.76
C ALA A 31 0.61 -9.63 -4.24
N GLY A 32 -0.54 -10.30 -4.18
CA GLY A 32 -0.70 -11.66 -4.67
C GLY A 32 -0.51 -11.78 -6.18
N SER A 33 -1.03 -10.82 -6.96
CA SER A 33 -0.90 -10.84 -8.42
C SER A 33 0.53 -10.60 -8.90
N ILE A 34 1.30 -9.79 -8.17
CA ILE A 34 2.74 -9.58 -8.40
C ILE A 34 3.53 -10.85 -8.01
N ARG A 35 3.28 -11.40 -6.82
CA ARG A 35 3.94 -12.62 -6.34
C ARG A 35 3.72 -13.80 -7.28
N ASP A 36 2.48 -13.98 -7.76
CA ASP A 36 2.11 -15.08 -8.65
C ASP A 36 2.50 -14.82 -10.12
N GLU A 37 3.30 -13.77 -10.41
CA GLU A 37 3.75 -13.36 -11.75
C GLU A 37 2.63 -13.15 -12.79
N LYS A 38 1.41 -12.89 -12.32
CA LYS A 38 0.27 -12.53 -13.17
C LYS A 38 0.40 -11.08 -13.64
N VAL A 39 0.96 -10.23 -12.78
CA VAL A 39 1.26 -8.83 -13.06
C VAL A 39 2.76 -8.61 -12.95
N THR A 40 3.42 -8.40 -14.09
CA THR A 40 4.87 -8.11 -14.17
C THR A 40 5.12 -6.87 -15.02
N ARG A 41 6.34 -6.32 -14.95
CA ARG A 41 6.75 -5.15 -15.75
C ARG A 41 6.66 -5.41 -17.25
N GLU A 42 6.86 -6.66 -17.67
CA GLU A 42 6.93 -7.08 -19.06
C GLU A 42 5.54 -7.42 -19.62
N ARG A 43 4.69 -8.07 -18.82
CA ARG A 43 3.35 -8.51 -19.26
C ARG A 43 2.31 -7.42 -19.16
N ASN A 44 2.31 -6.67 -18.06
CA ASN A 44 1.27 -5.70 -17.72
C ASN A 44 1.91 -4.44 -17.10
N PRO A 45 2.70 -3.67 -17.87
CA PRO A 45 3.53 -2.58 -17.34
C PRO A 45 2.72 -1.53 -16.57
N LEU A 46 1.56 -1.13 -17.08
CA LEU A 46 0.69 -0.15 -16.42
C LEU A 46 0.14 -0.69 -15.10
N MET A 47 -0.38 -1.92 -15.11
CA MET A 47 -0.95 -2.53 -13.91
C MET A 47 0.12 -2.78 -12.84
N PHE A 48 1.32 -3.18 -13.25
CA PHE A 48 2.46 -3.33 -12.36
C PHE A 48 2.86 -2.00 -11.74
N ALA A 49 2.94 -0.92 -12.52
CA ALA A 49 3.29 0.40 -12.01
C ALA A 49 2.29 0.88 -10.94
N ILE A 50 0.99 0.76 -11.21
CA ILE A 50 -0.07 1.12 -10.26
C ILE A 50 0.02 0.28 -8.99
N ALA A 51 0.09 -1.04 -9.13
CA ALA A 51 0.15 -1.95 -8.00
C ALA A 51 1.40 -1.71 -7.12
N ALA A 52 2.57 -1.54 -7.74
CA ALA A 52 3.81 -1.27 -7.04
C ALA A 52 3.79 0.08 -6.32
N GLU A 53 3.24 1.12 -6.95
CA GLU A 53 3.13 2.45 -6.37
C GLU A 53 2.16 2.50 -5.19
N GLU A 54 0.99 1.87 -5.31
CA GLU A 54 0.01 1.77 -4.21
C GLU A 54 0.57 1.00 -3.00
N LEU A 55 1.19 -0.16 -3.23
CA LEU A 55 1.84 -0.94 -2.17
C LEU A 55 2.96 -0.14 -1.50
N GLY A 56 3.81 0.51 -2.29
CA GLY A 56 4.91 1.33 -1.79
C GLY A 56 4.42 2.55 -0.99
N ASN A 57 3.36 3.21 -1.45
CA ASN A 57 2.78 4.37 -0.77
C ASN A 57 2.13 3.97 0.55
N PHE A 58 1.37 2.87 0.57
CA PHE A 58 0.80 2.32 1.80
C PHE A 58 1.90 2.02 2.82
N MET A 59 2.94 1.28 2.42
CA MET A 59 4.06 0.98 3.32
C MET A 59 4.74 2.25 3.83
N LYS A 60 5.01 3.24 2.97
CA LYS A 60 5.65 4.51 3.37
C LYS A 60 4.80 5.30 4.36
N ARG A 61 3.48 5.36 4.16
CA ARG A 61 2.55 6.03 5.07
C ARG A 61 2.57 5.39 6.46
N HIS A 62 2.53 4.07 6.51
CA HIS A 62 2.43 3.32 7.76
C HIS A 62 3.79 2.98 8.40
N THR A 63 4.92 3.20 7.72
CA THR A 63 6.27 3.13 8.32
C THR A 63 6.62 4.42 9.07
N ARG A 64 5.97 5.56 8.74
CA ARG A 64 6.12 6.82 9.48
C ARG A 64 5.02 6.89 10.53
N GLN A 65 5.34 6.49 11.75
CA GLN A 65 4.42 6.57 12.90
C GLN A 65 3.97 8.01 13.07
N ASP A 66 2.71 8.29 12.73
CA ASP A 66 2.05 9.53 13.14
C ASP A 66 1.79 9.42 14.65
N PRO A 67 2.40 10.27 15.49
CA PRO A 67 2.23 10.21 16.94
C PRO A 67 0.80 10.53 17.41
N THR A 68 -0.08 10.98 16.51
CA THR A 68 -1.49 11.27 16.79
C THR A 68 -2.44 10.13 16.39
N ALA A 69 -1.94 9.09 15.71
CA ALA A 69 -2.76 7.97 15.26
C ALA A 69 -3.12 7.00 16.40
N ASP A 70 -4.29 6.36 16.28
CA ASP A 70 -4.75 5.34 17.23
C ASP A 70 -3.76 4.15 17.30
N PRO A 71 -3.20 3.82 18.48
CA PRO A 71 -2.25 2.72 18.65
C PRO A 71 -2.76 1.36 18.19
N SER A 72 -4.08 1.12 18.24
CA SER A 72 -4.67 -0.16 17.82
C SER A 72 -4.65 -0.28 16.30
N LYS A 73 -4.99 0.81 15.60
CA LYS A 73 -4.91 0.89 14.13
C LYS A 73 -3.47 0.79 13.65
N LEU A 74 -2.54 1.45 14.34
CA LEU A 74 -1.10 1.35 14.03
C LEU A 74 -0.62 -0.11 14.03
N LYS A 75 -1.03 -0.91 15.02
CA LYS A 75 -0.68 -2.34 15.07
C LYS A 75 -1.26 -3.14 13.89
N GLU A 76 -2.50 -2.87 13.49
CA GLU A 76 -3.10 -3.55 12.34
C GLU A 76 -2.39 -3.18 11.04
N PHE A 77 -2.10 -1.89 10.84
CA PHE A 77 -1.37 -1.43 9.66
C PHE A 77 0.06 -1.97 9.63
N ASP A 78 0.76 -2.02 10.78
CA ASP A 78 2.09 -2.63 10.90
C ASP A 78 2.05 -4.12 10.51
N MET A 79 1.02 -4.84 10.94
CA MET A 79 0.82 -6.24 10.56
C MET A 79 0.62 -6.38 9.04
N LEU A 80 -0.22 -5.54 8.44
CA LEU A 80 -0.47 -5.52 6.99
C LEU A 80 0.79 -5.19 6.20
N VAL A 81 1.58 -4.21 6.65
CA VAL A 81 2.89 -3.89 6.06
C VAL A 81 3.81 -5.10 6.12
N GLY A 82 3.85 -5.82 7.24
CA GLY A 82 4.61 -7.07 7.39
C GLY A 82 4.18 -8.16 6.41
N ILE A 83 2.88 -8.34 6.23
CA ILE A 83 2.30 -9.32 5.28
C ILE A 83 2.65 -8.94 3.85
N ILE A 84 2.44 -7.67 3.45
CA ILE A 84 2.73 -7.18 2.10
C ILE A 84 4.22 -7.35 1.78
N ARG A 85 5.10 -6.86 2.67
CA ARG A 85 6.55 -6.95 2.51
C ARG A 85 7.02 -8.40 2.35
N SER A 86 6.44 -9.33 3.12
CA SER A 86 6.75 -10.75 3.02
C SER A 86 6.24 -11.35 1.70
N THR A 87 5.06 -10.94 1.26
CA THR A 87 4.40 -11.45 0.04
C THR A 87 5.16 -11.08 -1.22
N VAL A 88 5.71 -9.86 -1.28
CA VAL A 88 6.40 -9.32 -2.46
C VAL A 88 7.92 -9.42 -2.36
N LYS A 89 8.44 -10.07 -1.32
CA LYS A 89 9.89 -10.20 -1.09
C LYS A 89 10.55 -10.92 -2.27
N GLY A 90 11.56 -10.29 -2.86
CA GLY A 90 12.34 -10.86 -3.96
C GLY A 90 11.70 -10.73 -5.35
N VAL A 91 10.44 -10.25 -5.43
CA VAL A 91 9.75 -9.97 -6.70
C VAL A 91 9.52 -8.48 -6.92
N LEU A 92 9.42 -7.71 -5.85
CA LEU A 92 9.27 -6.26 -5.89
C LEU A 92 10.32 -5.60 -4.98
N ASP A 93 11.01 -4.61 -5.52
CA ASP A 93 12.04 -3.84 -4.82
C ASP A 93 11.44 -2.51 -4.35
N ILE A 94 10.97 -2.48 -3.09
CA ILE A 94 10.19 -1.40 -2.46
C ILE A 94 10.49 -1.25 -0.97
#